data_AF-A0A2Z6QUB6-F1
#
_entry.id   AF-A0A2Z6QUB6-F1
#
_cell.length_a   1.000
_cell.length_b   1.000
_cell.length_c   1.000
_cell.angle_alpha   90.00
_cell.angle_beta   90.00
_cell.angle_gamma   90.00
#
_symmetry.space_group_name_H-M   'P 1'
#
loop_
_entity.id
_entity.type
_entity.pdbx_description
1 polymer ?
#
loop_
_entity_poly.entity_id
_entity_poly.type
_entity_poly.pdbx_seq_one_letter_code
_entity_poly.pdbx_strand_id
1 'polypeptide(L)' 'MQPLYELNIQFFKFVDTPLPLILTNRQWYTISKDPHARAEWLINKYGRAHALFHAVRLGNSFITAEVIQALLARKVI' A
#
# COMPACT_ATOMS: atom_id res chain seq x y z
N MET A 1 12.51 14.49 2.67
CA MET A 1 11.17 13.98 3.03
C MET A 1 10.86 14.39 4.46
N GLN A 2 9.61 14.70 4.80
CA GLN A 2 9.25 15.00 6.19
C GLN A 2 9.22 13.68 6.99
N PRO A 3 9.91 13.55 8.14
CA PRO A 3 9.99 12.30 8.91
C PRO A 3 8.63 11.68 9.26
N LEU A 4 7.62 12.52 9.48
CA LEU A 4 6.26 12.07 9.78
C LEU A 4 5.62 11.29 8.62
N TYR A 5 5.95 11.63 7.37
CA TYR A 5 5.40 10.96 6.19
C TYR A 5 5.84 9.50 6.11
N GLU A 6 7.13 9.24 6.27
CA GLU A 6 7.70 7.88 6.27
C GLU A 6 7.14 7.05 7.42
N LEU A 7 6.99 7.65 8.60
CA LEU A 7 6.40 6.99 9.76
C LEU A 7 4.93 6.60 9.51
N ASN A 8 4.15 7.46 8.85
CA ASN A 8 2.78 7.13 8.47
C ASN A 8 2.70 5.94 7.52
N ILE A 9 3.63 5.80 6.57
CA ILE A 9 3.69 4.61 5.70
C ILE A 9 3.91 3.35 6.56
N GLN A 10 4.82 3.43 7.53
CA GLN A 10 5.09 2.31 8.45
C GLN A 10 3.89 1.95 9.32
N PHE A 11 3.05 2.91 9.70
CA PHE A 11 1.79 2.63 10.40
C PHE A 11 0.71 2.08 9.46
N PHE A 12 0.60 2.64 8.25
CA PHE A 12 -0.46 2.30 7.31
C PHE A 12 -0.49 0.81 6.94
N LYS A 13 0.68 0.15 6.86
CA LYS A 13 0.76 -1.28 6.54
C LYS A 13 0.06 -2.19 7.55
N PHE A 14 -0.15 -1.73 8.79
CA PHE A 14 -0.84 -2.45 9.86
C PHE A 14 -2.34 -2.14 9.93
N VAL A 15 -2.86 -1.26 9.06
CA VAL A 15 -4.29 -0.92 9.04
C VAL A 15 -5.07 -2.05 8.36
N ASP A 16 -5.88 -2.78 9.12
CA ASP A 16 -6.65 -3.92 8.60
C ASP A 16 -7.64 -3.53 7.50
N THR A 17 -8.39 -2.45 7.74
CA THR A 17 -9.42 -1.92 6.82
C THR A 17 -9.13 -0.44 6.53
N PRO A 18 -8.40 -0.13 5.44
CA PRO A 18 -7.99 1.25 5.16
C PRO A 18 -9.14 2.19 4.77
N LEU A 19 -10.25 1.66 4.23
CA LEU A 19 -11.29 2.48 3.60
C LEU A 19 -11.91 3.55 4.54
N PRO A 20 -12.37 3.22 5.77
CA PRO A 20 -12.88 4.25 6.69
C PRO A 20 -11.84 5.31 7.06
N LEU A 21 -10.57 4.91 7.23
CA LEU A 21 -9.48 5.80 7.61
C LEU A 21 -9.19 6.82 6.50
N ILE A 22 -9.14 6.38 5.25
CA ILE A 22 -8.82 7.25 4.11
C ILE A 22 -9.99 8.17 3.73
N LEU A 23 -11.24 7.78 4.04
CA LEU A 23 -12.42 8.61 3.78
C LEU A 23 -12.58 9.74 4.82
N THR A 24 -12.09 9.53 6.04
CA THR A 24 -12.26 10.47 7.16
C THR A 24 -11.07 11.40 7.37
N ASN A 25 -9.91 11.10 6.78
CA ASN A 25 -8.68 11.84 7.02
C ASN A 25 -7.83 12.03 5.75
N ARG A 26 -7.56 13.29 5.40
CA ARG A 26 -6.80 13.68 4.19
C ARG A 26 -5.34 13.20 4.19
N GLN A 27 -4.69 13.16 5.36
CA GLN A 27 -3.32 12.66 5.48
C GLN A 27 -3.27 11.18 5.15
N TRP A 28 -4.18 10.38 5.72
CA TRP A 28 -4.28 8.95 5.39
C TRP A 28 -4.73 8.70 3.96
N TYR A 29 -5.62 9.54 3.42
CA TYR A 29 -5.92 9.52 1.99
C TYR A 29 -4.67 9.70 1.14
N THR A 30 -3.81 10.66 1.48
CA THR A 30 -2.55 10.92 0.77
C THR A 30 -1.61 9.72 0.85
N ILE A 31 -1.44 9.13 2.05
CA ILE A 31 -0.63 7.91 2.25
C ILE A 31 -1.20 6.74 1.44
N SER A 32 -2.52 6.59 1.36
CA SER A 32 -3.17 5.52 0.58
C SER A 32 -2.97 5.62 -0.93
N LYS A 33 -2.51 6.76 -1.44
CA LYS A 33 -2.16 6.96 -2.84
C LYS A 33 -0.69 6.69 -3.12
N ASP A 34 0.15 6.58 -2.09
CA ASP A 34 1.57 6.28 -2.25
C ASP A 34 1.77 4.82 -2.71
N PRO A 35 2.48 4.58 -3.83
CA PRO A 35 2.71 3.24 -4.34
C PRO A 35 3.49 2.33 -3.39
N HIS A 36 4.43 2.87 -2.62
CA HIS A 36 5.20 2.11 -1.64
C HIS A 36 4.35 1.73 -0.43
N ALA A 37 3.49 2.63 0.05
CA ALA A 37 2.55 2.32 1.12
C ALA A 37 1.58 1.19 0.73
N ARG A 38 1.07 1.21 -0.50
CA ARG A 38 0.24 0.12 -1.04
C ARG A 38 0.99 -1.20 -1.12
N ALA A 39 2.24 -1.18 -1.61
CA ALA A 39 3.07 -2.36 -1.72
C ALA A 39 3.39 -2.97 -0.34
N GLU A 40 3.78 -2.14 0.63
CA GLU A 40 4.02 -2.55 2.03
C GLU A 40 2.76 -3.16 2.65
N TRP A 41 1.60 -2.53 2.47
CA TRP A 41 0.33 -3.03 2.97
C TRP A 41 -0.05 -4.38 2.37
N LEU A 42 0.10 -4.56 1.05
CA LEU A 42 -0.16 -5.84 0.38
C LEU A 42 0.75 -6.95 0.90
N ILE A 43 2.05 -6.68 1.01
CA ILE A 43 3.04 -7.64 1.51
C ILE A 43 2.75 -8.01 2.95
N ASN A 44 2.44 -7.03 3.80
CA ASN A 44 2.12 -7.26 5.20
C ASN A 44 0.83 -8.08 5.36
N LYS A 45 -0.21 -7.76 4.57
CA LYS A 45 -1.53 -8.39 4.69
C LYS A 45 -1.61 -9.81 4.09
N TYR A 46 -0.95 -10.04 2.96
CA TYR A 46 -1.10 -11.28 2.19
C TYR A 46 0.18 -12.12 2.08
N GLY A 47 1.31 -11.59 2.57
CA GLY A 47 2.63 -12.17 2.36
C GLY A 47 3.18 -11.88 0.97
N ARG A 48 4.51 -11.97 0.85
CA ARG A 48 5.24 -11.67 -0.40
C ARG A 48 4.73 -12.51 -1.58
N ALA A 49 4.65 -13.83 -1.42
CA ALA A 49 4.27 -14.73 -2.51
C ALA A 49 2.88 -14.44 -3.13
N HIS A 50 1.96 -13.84 -2.37
CA HIS A 50 0.58 -13.59 -2.83
C HIS A 50 0.29 -12.11 -3.10
N ALA A 51 1.21 -11.20 -2.77
CA ALA A 51 0.95 -9.77 -2.83
C ALA A 51 0.53 -9.31 -4.23
N LEU A 52 1.18 -9.81 -5.30
CA LEU A 52 0.82 -9.45 -6.68
C LEU A 52 -0.57 -9.98 -7.06
N PHE A 53 -0.88 -11.24 -6.72
CA PHE A 53 -2.20 -11.83 -6.98
C PHE A 53 -3.32 -11.02 -6.32
N HIS A 54 -3.16 -10.67 -5.04
CA HIS A 54 -4.16 -9.87 -4.35
C HIS A 54 -4.23 -8.43 -4.86
N ALA A 55 -3.13 -7.85 -5.34
CA ALA A 55 -3.15 -6.55 -6.01
C ALA A 55 -4.07 -6.58 -7.25
N VAL A 56 -3.94 -7.62 -8.09
CA VAL A 56 -4.79 -7.79 -9.28
C VAL A 56 -6.26 -7.97 -8.87
N ARG A 57 -6.53 -8.79 -7.86
CA ARG A 57 -7.90 -9.02 -7.34
C ARG A 57 -8.57 -7.75 -6.81
N LEU A 58 -7.81 -6.79 -6.27
CA LEU A 58 -8.34 -5.50 -5.79
C LEU A 58 -8.69 -4.53 -6.94
N GLY A 59 -8.25 -4.84 -8.17
CA GLY A 59 -8.66 -4.14 -9.38
C GLY A 59 -7.91 -2.84 -9.67
N ASN A 60 -8.32 -2.18 -10.75
CA ASN A 60 -7.61 -1.07 -11.39
C ASN A 60 -7.44 0.17 -10.50
N SER A 61 -8.28 0.36 -9.48
CA SER A 61 -8.12 1.46 -8.52
C SER A 61 -6.95 1.25 -7.56
N PHE A 62 -6.50 -0.01 -7.42
CA PHE A 62 -5.43 -0.42 -6.52
C PHE A 62 -4.12 -0.72 -7.26
N ILE A 63 -4.16 -1.53 -8.33
CA ILE A 63 -2.96 -2.00 -9.05
C ILE A 63 -2.54 -1.06 -10.19
N THR A 64 -1.79 -0.02 -9.86
CA THR A 64 -1.18 0.86 -10.87
C THR A 64 0.21 0.37 -11.26
N ALA A 65 0.76 0.89 -12.36
CA ALA A 65 2.11 0.53 -12.82
C ALA A 65 3.17 0.82 -11.73
N GLU A 66 3.01 1.91 -10.99
CA GLU A 66 3.90 2.32 -9.90
C GLU A 66 3.83 1.34 -8.72
N VAL A 67 2.63 0.81 -8.41
CA VAL A 67 2.47 -0.22 -7.36
C VAL A 67 3.14 -1.52 -7.77
N ILE A 68 3.01 -1.93 -9.04
CA ILE A 68 3.69 -3.11 -9.58
C ILE A 68 5.20 -2.93 -9.48
N GLN A 69 5.74 -1.79 -9.92
CA GLN A 69 7.17 -1.47 -9.80
C GLN A 69 7.63 -1.51 -8.34
N ALA A 70 6.85 -0.94 -7.41
CA ALA A 70 7.17 -0.94 -5.99
C ALA A 70 7.17 -2.36 -5.36
N LEU A 71 6.30 -3.26 -5.84
CA LEU A 71 6.29 -4.67 -5.45
C LEU A 71 7.50 -5.43 -6.03
N LEU A 72 7.80 -5.25 -7.32
CA LEU A 72 8.95 -5.89 -7.97
C LEU A 72 10.28 -5.45 -7.36
N ALA A 73 10.44 -4.16 -7.05
CA ALA A 73 11.61 -3.64 -6.34
C ALA A 73 11.79 -4.28 -4.95
N ARG A 74 10.72 -4.81 -4.36
CA ARG A 74 10.73 -5.53 -3.09
C ARG A 74 10.92 -7.04 -3.25
N LYS A 75 11.22 -7.57 -4.45
CA LYS A 75 11.40 -9.01 -4.70
C LYS A 75 10.18 -9.84 -4.29
N VAL A 76 9.01 -9.37 -4.73
CA VAL A 76 7.72 -10.07 -4.57
C VAL A 76 7.61 -11.26 -5.54
N ILE A 77 8.54 -11.37 -6.49
CA ILE A 77 8.78 -12.49 -7.42
C ILE A 77 10.29 -12.63 -7.58
#